data_AF-A0A411DMY1-F1
#
_entry.id   AF-A0A411DMY1-F1
#
_cell.length_a   1.000
_cell.length_b   1.000
_cell.length_c   1.000
_cell.angle_alpha   90.00
_cell.angle_beta   90.00
_cell.angle_gamma   90.00
#
_symmetry.space_group_name_H-M   'P 1'
#
loop_
_entity.id
_entity.type
_entity.pdbx_description
1 polymer ?
#
loop_
_entity_poly.entity_id
_entity_poly.type
_entity_poly.pdbx_seq_one_letter_code
_entity_poly.pdbx_strand_id
1 'polypeptide(L)'
;MMKKIILSAVVFFGVLTKAQDITDSQFKYLEYDIEKIQNLYRNNKVTVKEVVEAYFKRINDIDKNGIQLNSVISTNPDAIKIADSLDHLNSKFKNKPLFGIPVLLKDNIDTHDKMPNTAGSLALKNSFPLQDSYLVKKLRDAGAVIIGKTNLSEWANFRGQKSTSGWSGLGGLTKNPYILNRNTCGSSAGSGVAISSNLSIIAIGTETNGSIVCPSSFNGIVGLKPTVGLISRQGIIPISSS
;
A
#
# COMPACT_ATOMS: atom_id res chain seq x y z
N MET A 1 -34.62 57.86 26.80
CA MET A 1 -34.53 56.86 25.74
C MET A 1 -33.23 56.07 25.95
N MET A 2 -33.35 54.74 26.06
CA MET A 2 -32.35 53.64 26.08
C MET A 2 -30.85 53.99 25.95
N LYS A 3 -29.95 53.32 26.68
CA LYS A 3 -29.48 51.98 26.32
C LYS A 3 -29.07 51.16 27.55
N LYS A 4 -29.74 50.02 27.74
CA LYS A 4 -29.33 48.93 28.64
C LYS A 4 -28.14 48.21 28.01
N ILE A 5 -27.06 48.02 28.76
CA ILE A 5 -25.94 47.15 28.39
C ILE A 5 -26.38 45.72 28.73
N ILE A 6 -26.59 44.90 27.70
CA ILE A 6 -26.87 43.47 27.86
C ILE A 6 -25.51 42.76 27.85
N LEU A 7 -25.15 42.19 28.99
CA LEU A 7 -23.99 41.31 29.14
C LEU A 7 -24.42 39.90 28.68
N SER A 8 -24.11 39.53 27.44
CA SER A 8 -24.35 38.17 26.94
C SER A 8 -23.25 37.24 27.47
N ALA A 9 -23.60 36.39 28.44
CA ALA A 9 -22.77 35.26 28.83
C ALA A 9 -22.81 34.19 27.73
N VAL A 10 -21.71 34.02 27.00
CA VAL A 10 -21.52 32.91 26.07
C VAL A 10 -21.14 31.68 26.88
N VAL A 11 -22.10 30.77 27.09
CA VAL A 11 -21.84 29.45 27.67
C VAL A 11 -21.21 28.58 26.58
N PHE A 12 -19.90 28.35 26.67
CA PHE A 12 -19.22 27.35 25.86
C PHE A 12 -19.66 25.96 26.35
N PHE A 13 -20.57 25.31 25.63
CA PHE A 13 -20.76 23.87 25.76
C PHE A 13 -19.50 23.19 25.20
N GLY A 14 -18.58 22.87 26.10
CA GLY A 14 -17.47 21.97 25.78
C GLY A 14 -18.05 20.64 25.37
N VAL A 15 -18.06 20.36 24.06
CA VAL A 15 -18.20 18.99 23.58
C VAL A 15 -16.93 18.28 24.02
N LEU A 16 -17.01 17.62 25.17
CA LEU A 16 -16.09 16.55 25.55
C LEU A 16 -16.27 15.45 24.51
N THR A 17 -15.57 15.60 23.38
CA THR A 17 -15.25 14.47 22.54
C THR A 17 -14.43 13.55 23.43
N LYS A 18 -15.04 12.42 23.83
CA LYS A 18 -14.24 11.29 24.29
C LYS A 18 -13.19 11.10 23.22
N ALA A 19 -11.92 11.29 23.59
CA ALA A 19 -10.83 10.74 22.80
C ALA A 19 -11.24 9.28 22.58
N GLN A 20 -11.50 8.94 21.32
CA GLN A 20 -11.78 7.57 20.99
C GLN A 20 -10.49 6.85 21.31
N ASP A 21 -10.50 6.10 22.41
CA ASP A 21 -9.50 5.10 22.70
C ASP A 21 -9.53 4.13 21.53
N ILE A 22 -8.81 4.48 20.45
CA ILE A 22 -8.35 3.54 19.45
C ILE A 22 -7.28 2.72 20.18
N THR A 23 -7.75 1.91 21.12
CA THR A 23 -7.08 0.67 21.42
C THR A 23 -7.12 -0.08 20.10
N ASP A 24 -6.02 0.04 19.35
CA ASP A 24 -5.68 -0.86 18.27
C ASP A 24 -5.89 -2.25 18.87
N SER A 25 -7.03 -2.87 18.57
CA SER A 25 -7.26 -4.28 18.84
C SER A 25 -6.14 -4.97 18.09
N GLN A 26 -5.04 -5.26 18.80
CA GLN A 26 -3.69 -5.42 18.25
C GLN A 26 -3.76 -6.16 16.93
N PHE A 27 -3.47 -5.46 15.83
CA PHE A 27 -3.44 -6.11 14.54
C PHE A 27 -2.53 -7.34 14.64
N LYS A 28 -3.10 -8.53 14.47
CA LYS A 28 -2.46 -9.80 14.82
C LYS A 28 -1.08 -10.01 14.17
N TYR A 29 -0.87 -9.40 13.01
CA TYR A 29 0.32 -9.55 12.19
C TYR A 29 1.23 -8.31 12.19
N LEU A 30 1.13 -7.47 13.21
CA LEU A 30 1.98 -6.29 13.38
C LEU A 30 3.45 -6.71 13.54
N GLU A 31 4.33 -6.17 12.69
CA GLU A 31 5.77 -6.47 12.62
C GLU A 31 6.09 -7.97 12.39
N TYR A 32 5.20 -8.69 11.72
CA TYR A 32 5.49 -10.06 11.31
C TYR A 32 6.32 -10.05 10.02
N ASP A 33 7.39 -10.85 10.01
CA ASP A 33 8.15 -11.15 8.80
C ASP A 33 7.49 -12.30 8.00
N ILE A 34 8.07 -12.60 6.83
CA ILE A 34 7.62 -13.67 5.94
C ILE A 34 7.62 -15.03 6.66
N GLU A 35 8.65 -15.32 7.46
CA GLU A 35 8.82 -16.60 8.11
C GLU A 35 7.76 -16.83 9.19
N LYS A 36 7.44 -15.80 10.00
CA LYS A 36 6.37 -15.86 11.01
C LYS A 36 5.02 -16.16 10.37
N ILE A 37 4.67 -15.49 9.27
CA ILE A 37 3.41 -15.75 8.56
C ILE A 37 3.38 -17.18 8.01
N GLN A 38 4.44 -17.62 7.33
CA GLN A 38 4.51 -18.98 6.80
C GLN A 38 4.52 -20.06 7.89
N ASN A 39 5.08 -19.77 9.07
CA ASN A 39 4.99 -20.64 10.24
C ASN A 39 3.55 -20.84 10.70
N LEU A 40 2.72 -19.79 10.67
CA LEU A 40 1.30 -19.94 10.98
C LEU A 40 0.58 -20.85 9.97
N TYR A 41 0.88 -20.69 8.67
CA TYR A 41 0.31 -21.55 7.61
C TYR A 41 0.75 -23.01 7.76
N ARG A 42 2.05 -23.26 7.97
CA ARG A 42 2.61 -24.62 8.12
C ARG A 42 2.02 -25.36 9.30
N ASN A 43 1.73 -24.64 10.39
CA ASN A 43 1.15 -25.20 11.61
C ASN A 43 -0.40 -25.18 11.60
N ASN A 44 -1.03 -24.88 10.46
CA ASN A 44 -2.48 -24.77 10.29
C ASN A 44 -3.14 -23.86 11.36
N LYS A 45 -2.45 -22.79 11.77
CA LYS A 45 -2.95 -21.83 12.77
C LYS A 45 -3.85 -20.77 12.17
N VAL A 46 -3.64 -20.47 10.89
CA VAL A 46 -4.43 -19.55 10.06
C VAL A 46 -4.40 -20.03 8.62
N THR A 47 -5.36 -19.59 7.82
CA THR A 47 -5.39 -19.76 6.37
C THR A 47 -4.79 -18.52 5.66
N VAL A 48 -4.37 -18.68 4.41
CA VAL A 48 -3.92 -17.57 3.56
C VAL A 48 -5.04 -16.55 3.39
N LYS A 49 -6.27 -17.03 3.18
CA LYS A 49 -7.46 -16.18 3.10
C LYS A 49 -7.66 -15.32 4.35
N GLU A 50 -7.59 -15.91 5.55
CA GLU A 50 -7.73 -15.17 6.82
C GLU A 50 -6.67 -14.07 6.97
N VAL A 51 -5.43 -14.33 6.56
CA VAL A 51 -4.37 -13.31 6.59
C VAL A 51 -4.67 -12.18 5.62
N VAL A 52 -5.07 -12.49 4.38
CA VAL A 52 -5.41 -11.47 3.37
C VAL A 52 -6.62 -10.64 3.80
N GLU A 53 -7.67 -11.26 4.35
CA GLU A 53 -8.84 -10.57 4.89
C GLU A 53 -8.46 -9.61 6.03
N ALA A 54 -7.55 -10.01 6.92
CA ALA A 54 -7.05 -9.14 7.98
C ALA A 54 -6.30 -7.91 7.43
N TYR A 55 -5.47 -8.07 6.39
CA TYR A 55 -4.81 -6.95 5.75
C TYR A 55 -5.80 -6.03 5.02
N PHE A 56 -6.83 -6.56 4.37
CA PHE A 56 -7.89 -5.74 3.80
C PHE A 56 -8.68 -4.95 4.84
N LYS A 57 -9.01 -5.58 5.97
CA LYS A 57 -9.60 -4.88 7.11
C LYS A 57 -8.69 -3.73 7.58
N ARG A 58 -7.40 -3.99 7.76
CA ARG A 58 -6.45 -2.95 8.20
C ARG A 58 -6.28 -1.82 7.18
N ILE A 59 -6.21 -2.13 5.88
CA ILE A 59 -6.20 -1.12 4.81
C ILE A 59 -7.45 -0.24 4.91
N ASN A 60 -8.63 -0.84 5.05
CA ASN A 60 -9.87 -0.08 5.21
C ASN A 60 -9.83 0.83 6.44
N ASP A 61 -9.42 0.29 7.58
CA ASP A 61 -9.50 0.97 8.87
C ASP A 61 -8.45 2.09 9.01
N ILE A 62 -7.25 1.94 8.42
CA ILE A 62 -6.16 2.92 8.56
C ILE A 62 -6.00 3.78 7.31
N ASP A 63 -5.96 3.17 6.13
CA ASP A 63 -5.66 3.88 4.88
C ASP A 63 -6.84 4.70 4.36
N LYS A 64 -8.07 4.20 4.56
CA LYS A 64 -9.30 4.75 3.94
C LYS A 64 -10.21 5.51 4.91
N ASN A 65 -10.50 4.95 6.08
CA ASN A 65 -11.49 5.51 6.98
C ASN A 65 -10.91 6.10 8.27
N GLY A 66 -9.72 5.70 8.69
CA GLY A 66 -9.06 6.20 9.91
C GLY A 66 -8.18 7.42 9.66
N ILE A 67 -6.87 7.25 9.84
CA ILE A 67 -5.86 8.33 9.67
C ILE A 67 -5.79 8.83 8.21
N GLN A 68 -6.34 8.05 7.26
CA GLN A 68 -6.43 8.39 5.85
C GLN A 68 -5.04 8.64 5.26
N LEU A 69 -4.21 7.59 5.30
CA LEU A 69 -2.85 7.62 4.77
C LEU A 69 -2.82 7.72 3.23
N ASN A 70 -3.88 7.31 2.53
CA ASN A 70 -3.98 7.33 1.07
C ASN A 70 -2.77 6.68 0.37
N SER A 71 -2.27 5.59 0.92
CA SER A 71 -1.12 4.83 0.43
C SER A 71 -1.52 3.71 -0.53
N VAL A 72 -2.73 3.17 -0.45
CA VAL A 72 -3.23 2.11 -1.35
C VAL A 72 -4.20 2.72 -2.36
N ILE A 73 -3.84 2.81 -3.65
CA ILE A 73 -4.72 3.45 -4.65
C ILE A 73 -5.88 2.53 -5.07
N SER A 74 -5.66 1.22 -5.09
CA SER A 74 -6.71 0.23 -5.37
C SER A 74 -6.42 -1.09 -4.66
N THR A 75 -7.44 -1.75 -4.12
CA THR A 75 -7.34 -3.14 -3.64
C THR A 75 -7.61 -4.11 -4.78
N ASN A 76 -7.04 -5.32 -4.70
CA ASN A 76 -7.29 -6.37 -5.68
C ASN A 76 -8.60 -7.10 -5.36
N PRO A 77 -9.65 -6.96 -6.19
CA PRO A 77 -10.92 -7.66 -5.96
C PRO A 77 -10.80 -9.18 -6.12
N ASP A 78 -9.79 -9.68 -6.84
CA ASP A 78 -9.58 -11.11 -7.05
C ASP A 78 -8.75 -11.77 -5.92
N ALA A 79 -8.15 -10.99 -5.02
CA ALA A 79 -7.19 -11.50 -4.02
C ALA A 79 -7.78 -12.50 -3.02
N ILE A 80 -9.02 -12.31 -2.56
CA ILE A 80 -9.67 -13.27 -1.64
C ILE A 80 -9.87 -14.63 -2.33
N LYS A 81 -10.30 -14.62 -3.59
CA LYS A 81 -10.48 -15.85 -4.36
C LYS A 81 -9.13 -16.55 -4.62
N ILE A 82 -8.09 -15.78 -4.91
CA ILE A 82 -6.73 -16.29 -5.10
C ILE A 82 -6.23 -16.92 -3.78
N ALA A 83 -6.37 -16.21 -2.65
CA ALA A 83 -5.98 -16.70 -1.34
C ALA A 83 -6.70 -18.00 -0.97
N ASP A 84 -8.03 -18.05 -1.14
CA ASP A 84 -8.84 -19.25 -0.91
C ASP A 84 -8.33 -20.43 -1.77
N SER A 85 -8.00 -20.18 -3.05
CA SER A 85 -7.47 -21.22 -3.93
C SER A 85 -6.12 -21.77 -3.46
N LEU A 86 -5.27 -20.95 -2.83
CA LEU A 86 -3.98 -21.39 -2.27
C LEU A 86 -4.17 -22.29 -1.05
N ASP A 87 -5.19 -22.05 -0.23
CA ASP A 87 -5.48 -22.85 0.96
C ASP A 87 -5.81 -24.32 0.63
N HIS A 88 -6.41 -24.55 -0.54
CA HIS A 88 -6.79 -25.88 -1.05
C HIS A 88 -5.68 -26.58 -1.84
N LEU A 89 -4.51 -25.96 -2.04
CA LEU A 89 -3.40 -26.59 -2.75
C LEU A 89 -2.71 -27.68 -1.91
N ASN A 90 -2.08 -28.62 -2.61
CA ASN A 90 -1.29 -29.68 -1.97
C ASN A 90 -0.11 -29.11 -1.16
N SER A 91 0.39 -29.92 -0.22
CA SER A 91 1.49 -29.52 0.68
C SER A 91 2.78 -29.13 -0.05
N LYS A 92 3.04 -29.65 -1.25
CA LYS A 92 4.24 -29.32 -2.04
C LYS A 92 4.22 -27.85 -2.50
N PHE A 93 3.05 -27.27 -2.76
CA PHE A 93 2.92 -25.85 -3.10
C PHE A 93 3.12 -24.92 -1.90
N LYS A 94 2.91 -25.41 -0.67
CA LYS A 94 3.07 -24.63 0.58
C LYS A 94 4.53 -24.29 0.92
N ASN A 95 5.50 -24.92 0.25
CA ASN A 95 6.93 -24.69 0.46
C ASN A 95 7.52 -23.60 -0.46
N LYS A 96 6.70 -22.92 -1.27
CA LYS A 96 7.20 -21.83 -2.11
C LYS A 96 7.66 -20.64 -1.24
N PRO A 97 8.71 -19.92 -1.64
CA PRO A 97 9.36 -18.93 -0.77
C PRO A 97 8.47 -17.76 -0.36
N LEU A 98 7.43 -17.44 -1.15
CA LEU A 98 6.45 -16.39 -0.83
C LEU A 98 5.03 -16.96 -0.70
N PHE A 99 4.87 -18.25 -0.40
CA PHE A 99 3.56 -18.89 -0.30
C PHE A 99 2.62 -18.10 0.63
N GLY A 100 1.52 -17.61 0.07
CA GLY A 100 0.47 -16.89 0.79
C GLY A 100 0.87 -15.52 1.35
N ILE A 101 2.02 -14.98 0.95
CA ILE A 101 2.49 -13.68 1.44
C ILE A 101 1.71 -12.55 0.72
N PRO A 102 1.03 -11.65 1.46
CA PRO A 102 0.40 -10.47 0.88
C PRO A 102 1.45 -9.50 0.33
N VAL A 103 1.24 -9.01 -0.88
CA VAL A 103 2.13 -8.07 -1.58
C VAL A 103 1.34 -6.92 -2.17
N LEU A 104 1.83 -5.69 -1.97
CA LEU A 104 1.36 -4.52 -2.69
C LEU A 104 2.32 -4.13 -3.82
N LEU A 105 1.77 -3.68 -4.95
CA LEU A 105 2.57 -3.24 -6.10
C LEU A 105 2.43 -1.73 -6.29
N LYS A 106 3.50 -1.00 -6.59
CA LYS A 106 3.35 0.38 -7.04
C LYS A 106 2.46 0.45 -8.28
N ASP A 107 1.58 1.44 -8.34
CA ASP A 107 0.63 1.61 -9.44
C ASP A 107 1.25 2.12 -10.76
N ASN A 108 2.48 1.69 -11.04
CA ASN A 108 3.07 1.75 -12.37
C ASN A 108 3.48 0.35 -12.89
N ILE A 109 3.06 -0.71 -12.20
CA ILE A 109 3.38 -2.12 -12.49
C ILE A 109 2.14 -2.84 -12.98
N ASP A 110 2.26 -3.56 -14.10
CA ASP A 110 1.20 -4.36 -14.68
C ASP A 110 0.90 -5.62 -13.85
N THR A 111 -0.38 -5.92 -13.73
CA THR A 111 -0.93 -7.18 -13.22
C THR A 111 -2.23 -7.48 -13.95
N HIS A 112 -2.50 -8.75 -14.21
CA HIS A 112 -3.66 -9.24 -14.95
C HIS A 112 -4.92 -9.37 -14.07
N ASP A 113 -4.87 -9.02 -12.78
CA ASP A 113 -6.08 -8.91 -11.96
C ASP A 113 -6.97 -7.76 -12.46
N LYS A 114 -8.18 -7.64 -11.91
CA LYS A 114 -9.09 -6.52 -12.18
C LYS A 114 -8.67 -5.23 -11.47
N MET A 115 -7.41 -4.83 -11.63
CA MET A 115 -6.86 -3.56 -11.18
C MET A 115 -6.21 -2.84 -12.35
N PRO A 116 -6.46 -1.53 -12.51
CA PRO A 116 -5.79 -0.79 -13.56
C PRO A 116 -4.30 -0.57 -13.22
N ASN A 117 -3.51 -0.17 -14.21
CA ASN A 117 -2.16 0.36 -14.04
C ASN A 117 -2.13 1.81 -14.50
N THR A 118 -2.14 2.76 -13.55
CA THR A 118 -2.51 4.14 -13.89
C THR A 118 -1.37 5.15 -13.85
N ALA A 119 -0.22 4.77 -13.27
CA ALA A 119 0.83 5.70 -12.84
C ALA A 119 0.29 6.88 -11.98
N GLY A 120 -0.83 6.67 -11.28
CA GLY A 120 -1.56 7.68 -10.51
C GLY A 120 -2.40 8.66 -11.35
N SER A 121 -2.44 8.50 -12.68
CA SER A 121 -3.06 9.42 -13.62
C SER A 121 -4.52 9.09 -13.91
N LEU A 122 -5.39 10.11 -13.88
CA LEU A 122 -6.79 9.98 -14.29
C LEU A 122 -6.94 9.52 -15.76
N ALA A 123 -5.96 9.81 -16.62
CA ALA A 123 -5.97 9.41 -18.02
C ALA A 123 -5.93 7.88 -18.20
N LEU A 124 -5.37 7.17 -17.23
CA LEU A 124 -5.19 5.72 -17.26
C LEU A 124 -6.10 5.00 -16.26
N LYS A 125 -7.11 5.66 -15.68
CA LYS A 125 -8.00 5.07 -14.66
C LYS A 125 -8.68 3.76 -15.10
N ASN A 126 -8.85 3.56 -16.41
CA ASN A 126 -9.44 2.37 -17.02
C ASN A 126 -8.42 1.56 -17.86
N SER A 127 -7.12 1.73 -17.60
CA SER A 127 -6.07 0.96 -18.29
C SER A 127 -5.82 -0.34 -17.56
N PHE A 128 -6.50 -1.41 -17.97
CA PHE A 128 -6.35 -2.75 -17.41
C PHE A 128 -5.34 -3.56 -18.23
N PRO A 129 -4.20 -3.97 -17.65
CA PRO A 129 -3.18 -4.74 -18.37
C PRO A 129 -3.69 -6.10 -18.86
N LEU A 130 -3.31 -6.46 -20.09
CA LEU A 130 -3.70 -7.75 -20.70
C LEU A 130 -2.89 -8.94 -20.15
N GLN A 131 -1.83 -8.69 -19.39
CA GLN A 131 -0.98 -9.71 -18.79
C GLN A 131 -0.22 -9.15 -17.59
N ASP A 132 0.29 -10.04 -16.74
CA ASP A 132 1.21 -9.68 -15.67
C ASP A 132 2.52 -9.10 -16.23
N SER A 133 3.11 -8.14 -15.50
CA SER A 133 4.53 -7.84 -15.65
C SER A 133 5.40 -9.06 -15.35
N TYR A 134 6.63 -9.08 -15.87
CA TYR A 134 7.53 -10.23 -15.66
C TYR A 134 7.77 -10.50 -14.17
N LEU A 135 7.94 -9.46 -13.36
CA LEU A 135 8.15 -9.60 -11.93
C LEU A 135 6.89 -10.11 -11.20
N VAL A 136 5.69 -9.68 -11.61
CA VAL A 136 4.44 -10.15 -10.98
C VAL A 136 4.22 -11.62 -11.25
N LYS A 137 4.49 -12.07 -12.48
CA LYS A 137 4.51 -13.50 -12.81
C LYS A 137 5.44 -14.28 -11.87
N LYS A 138 6.66 -13.77 -11.64
CA LYS A 138 7.64 -14.40 -10.71
C LYS A 138 7.15 -14.40 -9.26
N LEU A 139 6.50 -13.35 -8.80
CA LEU A 139 5.89 -13.29 -7.46
C LEU A 139 4.80 -14.36 -7.29
N ARG A 140 3.92 -14.52 -8.28
CA ARG A 140 2.88 -15.56 -8.29
C ARG A 140 3.46 -16.96 -8.38
N ASP A 141 4.48 -17.16 -9.21
CA ASP A 141 5.21 -18.41 -9.29
C ASP A 141 5.85 -18.77 -7.94
N ALA A 142 6.28 -17.77 -7.16
CA ALA A 142 6.76 -17.91 -5.79
C ALA A 142 5.65 -18.03 -4.73
N GLY A 143 4.37 -17.99 -5.11
CA GLY A 143 3.21 -18.21 -4.25
C GLY A 143 2.64 -16.96 -3.57
N ALA A 144 3.10 -15.76 -3.95
CA ALA A 144 2.63 -14.51 -3.36
C ALA A 144 1.17 -14.18 -3.76
N VAL A 145 0.47 -13.45 -2.90
CA VAL A 145 -0.86 -12.91 -3.16
C VAL A 145 -0.74 -11.41 -3.38
N ILE A 146 -1.00 -10.96 -4.61
CA ILE A 146 -1.07 -9.52 -4.90
C ILE A 146 -2.38 -8.98 -4.33
N ILE A 147 -2.31 -8.14 -3.29
CA ILE A 147 -3.50 -7.63 -2.60
C ILE A 147 -3.93 -6.25 -3.08
N GLY A 148 -3.11 -5.54 -3.85
CA GLY A 148 -3.49 -4.20 -4.31
C GLY A 148 -2.37 -3.44 -4.98
N LYS A 149 -2.68 -2.20 -5.35
CA LYS A 149 -1.75 -1.22 -5.90
C LYS A 149 -1.55 -0.08 -4.91
N THR A 150 -0.32 0.39 -4.73
CA THR A 150 -0.01 1.56 -3.91
C THR A 150 0.02 2.83 -4.73
N ASN A 151 -0.42 3.93 -4.13
CA ASN A 151 -0.30 5.26 -4.68
C ASN A 151 1.19 5.65 -4.88
N LEU A 152 1.42 6.65 -5.71
CA LEU A 152 2.74 7.14 -6.07
C LEU A 152 2.70 8.64 -6.35
N SER A 153 3.87 9.28 -6.43
CA SER A 153 3.95 10.57 -7.14
C SER A 153 3.58 10.33 -8.60
N GLU A 154 2.58 11.05 -9.12
CA GLU A 154 2.04 10.84 -10.48
C GLU A 154 3.16 10.79 -11.55
N TRP A 155 3.03 9.86 -12.51
CA TRP A 155 4.05 9.58 -13.54
C TRP A 155 5.43 9.33 -12.96
N ALA A 156 5.49 8.64 -11.83
CA ALA A 156 6.71 8.36 -11.07
C ALA A 156 7.56 9.63 -10.80
N ASN A 157 6.87 10.75 -10.53
CA ASN A 157 7.43 12.09 -10.29
C ASN A 157 8.05 12.78 -11.53
N PHE A 158 7.77 12.30 -12.75
CA PHE A 158 8.30 12.85 -14.00
C PHE A 158 7.23 13.62 -14.80
N ARG A 159 6.40 14.41 -14.11
CA ARG A 159 5.30 15.18 -14.72
C ARG A 159 5.58 16.67 -14.85
N GLY A 160 6.30 17.27 -13.89
CA GLY A 160 6.55 18.70 -13.84
C GLY A 160 7.49 19.09 -12.71
N GLN A 161 8.08 20.28 -12.79
CA GLN A 161 9.18 20.71 -11.91
C GLN A 161 8.75 21.00 -10.46
N LYS A 162 7.52 21.49 -10.26
CA LYS A 162 6.95 21.79 -8.93
C LYS A 162 5.99 20.70 -8.49
N SER A 163 6.42 19.44 -8.56
CA SER A 163 5.62 18.29 -8.14
C SER A 163 5.56 18.17 -6.61
N THR A 164 4.49 17.56 -6.12
CA THR A 164 4.34 17.18 -4.71
C THR A 164 4.55 15.67 -4.60
N SER A 165 5.59 15.25 -3.88
CA SER A 165 5.85 13.83 -3.66
C SER A 165 4.68 13.14 -2.96
N GLY A 166 4.33 11.94 -3.41
CA GLY A 166 3.21 11.16 -2.89
C GLY A 166 1.83 11.65 -3.33
N TRP A 167 1.73 12.70 -4.14
CA TRP A 167 0.47 13.12 -4.73
C TRP A 167 0.26 12.50 -6.12
N SER A 168 -0.97 12.05 -6.39
CA SER A 168 -1.44 11.76 -7.73
C SER A 168 -2.88 12.24 -7.96
N GLY A 169 -3.25 12.46 -9.22
CA GLY A 169 -4.59 12.92 -9.56
C GLY A 169 -5.68 11.89 -9.24
N LEU A 170 -5.36 10.60 -9.32
CA LEU A 170 -6.30 9.51 -9.00
C LEU A 170 -6.27 9.12 -7.52
N GLY A 171 -5.08 9.03 -6.90
CA GLY A 171 -4.92 8.53 -5.53
C GLY A 171 -4.88 9.60 -4.44
N GLY A 172 -4.84 10.89 -4.80
CA GLY A 172 -4.68 11.99 -3.86
C GLY A 172 -3.28 12.02 -3.23
N LEU A 173 -3.16 12.69 -2.08
CA LEU A 173 -1.91 12.84 -1.35
C LEU A 173 -1.72 11.71 -0.33
N THR A 174 -0.68 10.90 -0.50
CA THR A 174 -0.20 9.95 0.51
C THR A 174 0.47 10.68 1.67
N LYS A 175 0.13 10.32 2.91
CA LYS A 175 0.63 10.95 4.15
C LYS A 175 1.66 10.07 4.85
N ASN A 176 2.67 10.69 5.46
CA ASN A 176 3.70 9.98 6.22
C ASN A 176 3.11 9.49 7.56
N PRO A 177 3.22 8.19 7.91
CA PRO A 177 2.56 7.63 9.09
C PRO A 177 3.20 8.06 10.41
N TYR A 178 4.44 8.54 10.41
CA TYR A 178 5.08 9.09 11.60
C TYR A 178 4.60 10.50 11.90
N ILE A 179 4.47 11.34 10.87
CA ILE A 179 3.99 12.73 10.99
C ILE A 179 3.17 13.09 9.74
N LEU A 180 1.85 13.18 9.89
CA LEU A 180 0.89 13.24 8.78
C LEU A 180 1.03 14.45 7.85
N ASN A 181 1.65 15.53 8.32
CA ASN A 181 1.90 16.75 7.53
C ASN A 181 3.33 16.81 6.97
N ARG A 182 4.11 15.73 7.05
CA ARG A 182 5.44 15.62 6.46
C ARG A 182 5.40 14.80 5.17
N ASN A 183 6.39 15.07 4.33
CA ASN A 183 6.54 14.43 3.04
C ASN A 183 6.87 12.94 3.21
N THR A 184 6.35 12.09 2.33
CA THR A 184 6.61 10.64 2.28
C THR A 184 7.83 10.29 1.44
N CYS A 185 8.49 11.29 0.87
CA CYS A 185 9.32 11.21 -0.33
C CYS A 185 8.58 10.48 -1.47
N GLY A 186 9.30 10.01 -2.49
CA GLY A 186 8.68 9.38 -3.64
C GLY A 186 9.71 9.04 -4.72
N SER A 187 9.29 8.45 -5.83
CA SER A 187 7.88 8.28 -6.22
C SER A 187 7.16 7.07 -5.65
N SER A 188 7.83 6.08 -5.05
CA SER A 188 7.18 4.91 -4.42
C SER A 188 6.59 5.22 -3.03
N ALA A 189 5.92 6.37 -2.90
CA ALA A 189 5.40 6.92 -1.65
C ALA A 189 4.43 5.97 -0.96
N GLY A 190 3.41 5.49 -1.66
CA GLY A 190 2.43 4.56 -1.11
C GLY A 190 3.05 3.23 -0.70
N SER A 191 4.03 2.72 -1.44
CA SER A 191 4.75 1.49 -1.06
C SER A 191 5.50 1.69 0.26
N GLY A 192 6.18 2.83 0.42
CA GLY A 192 6.88 3.16 1.67
C GLY A 192 5.93 3.27 2.87
N VAL A 193 4.85 4.02 2.71
CA VAL A 193 3.85 4.24 3.77
C VAL A 193 3.10 2.96 4.12
N ALA A 194 2.72 2.16 3.12
CA ALA A 194 1.97 0.94 3.34
C ALA A 194 2.76 -0.08 4.19
N ILE A 195 4.06 -0.23 3.93
CA ILE A 195 4.89 -1.15 4.72
C ILE A 195 5.17 -0.58 6.11
N SER A 196 5.48 0.72 6.22
CA SER A 196 5.64 1.38 7.52
C SER A 196 4.39 1.27 8.41
N SER A 197 3.21 1.17 7.79
CA SER A 197 1.92 1.08 8.51
C SER A 197 1.37 -0.35 8.63
N ASN A 198 2.17 -1.38 8.28
CA ASN A 198 1.76 -2.79 8.29
C ASN A 198 0.51 -3.08 7.45
N LEU A 199 0.37 -2.46 6.28
CA LEU A 199 -0.76 -2.69 5.37
C LEU A 199 -0.51 -3.86 4.40
N SER A 200 0.71 -4.41 4.42
CA SER A 200 1.13 -5.62 3.71
C SER A 200 2.43 -6.13 4.33
N ILE A 201 2.87 -7.33 3.97
CA ILE A 201 4.17 -7.88 4.44
C ILE A 201 5.33 -7.29 3.62
N ILE A 202 5.18 -7.20 2.30
CA ILE A 202 6.14 -6.55 1.41
C ILE A 202 5.44 -5.72 0.33
N ALA A 203 6.16 -4.77 -0.25
CA ALA A 203 5.68 -4.00 -1.39
C ALA A 203 6.78 -3.88 -2.45
N ILE A 204 6.36 -3.73 -3.71
CA ILE A 204 7.26 -3.52 -4.84
C ILE A 204 7.21 -2.06 -5.27
N GLY A 205 8.31 -1.34 -5.07
CA GLY A 205 8.54 0.00 -5.60
C GLY A 205 9.32 -0.02 -6.92
N THR A 206 9.46 1.15 -7.55
CA THR A 206 10.29 1.35 -8.74
C THR A 206 11.16 2.58 -8.58
N GLU A 207 12.40 2.52 -9.05
CA GLU A 207 13.36 3.61 -8.92
C GLU A 207 14.06 3.96 -10.25
N THR A 208 13.92 5.24 -10.63
CA THR A 208 14.77 5.90 -11.63
C THR A 208 15.95 6.58 -10.93
N ASN A 209 15.65 7.38 -9.90
CA ASN A 209 16.64 8.02 -9.04
C ASN A 209 15.99 8.31 -7.67
N GLY A 210 16.43 7.63 -6.61
CA GLY A 210 15.93 7.79 -5.24
C GLY A 210 14.51 7.26 -4.95
N SER A 211 13.75 6.87 -5.96
CA SER A 211 12.32 6.58 -5.85
C SER A 211 11.92 5.31 -5.08
N ILE A 212 12.86 4.47 -4.64
CA ILE A 212 12.73 3.40 -3.65
C ILE A 212 13.43 3.84 -2.36
N VAL A 213 14.72 4.17 -2.42
CA VAL A 213 15.53 4.38 -1.21
C VAL A 213 15.12 5.62 -0.40
N CYS A 214 14.69 6.70 -1.07
CA CYS A 214 14.21 7.91 -0.40
C CYS A 214 12.89 7.69 0.36
N PRO A 215 11.80 7.19 -0.26
CA PRO A 215 10.59 6.87 0.49
C PRO A 215 10.82 5.78 1.54
N SER A 216 11.74 4.83 1.34
CA SER A 216 12.10 3.89 2.40
C SER A 216 12.72 4.59 3.61
N SER A 217 13.69 5.49 3.40
CA SER A 217 14.32 6.27 4.48
C SER A 217 13.32 7.17 5.21
N PHE A 218 12.42 7.83 4.49
CA PHE A 218 11.45 8.77 5.07
C PHE A 218 10.32 8.10 5.85
N ASN A 219 10.09 6.81 5.59
CA ASN A 219 9.05 6.03 6.26
C ASN A 219 9.65 4.88 7.10
N GLY A 220 10.93 4.96 7.46
CA GLY A 220 11.53 4.05 8.46
C GLY A 220 11.56 2.57 8.07
N ILE A 221 11.62 2.25 6.78
CA ILE A 221 11.66 0.87 6.27
C ILE A 221 12.92 0.60 5.44
N VAL A 222 13.20 -0.68 5.20
CA VAL A 222 14.24 -1.09 4.24
C VAL A 222 13.77 -0.87 2.81
N GLY A 223 14.66 -0.39 1.95
CA GLY A 223 14.46 -0.26 0.50
C GLY A 223 15.69 -0.68 -0.26
N LEU A 224 15.52 -1.52 -1.28
CA LEU A 224 16.62 -2.02 -2.10
C LEU A 224 16.38 -1.68 -3.56
N LYS A 225 17.27 -0.85 -4.13
CA LYS A 225 17.35 -0.65 -5.58
C LYS A 225 18.43 -1.59 -6.14
N PRO A 226 18.07 -2.62 -6.92
CA PRO A 226 19.05 -3.54 -7.47
C PRO A 226 19.93 -2.87 -8.54
N THR A 227 20.95 -3.59 -8.99
CA THR A 227 21.68 -3.26 -10.23
C THR A 227 20.70 -3.27 -11.41
N VAL A 228 20.80 -2.28 -12.30
CA VAL A 228 19.96 -2.22 -13.50
C VAL A 228 20.18 -3.49 -14.34
N GLY A 229 19.08 -4.13 -14.75
CA GLY A 229 19.10 -5.39 -15.50
C GLY A 229 18.91 -6.64 -14.64
N LEU A 230 19.09 -6.58 -13.31
CA LEU A 230 18.86 -7.74 -12.43
C LEU A 230 17.39 -8.17 -12.41
N ILE A 231 16.47 -7.19 -12.39
CA ILE A 231 15.02 -7.42 -12.44
C ILE A 231 14.50 -6.82 -13.75
N SER A 232 13.73 -7.62 -14.50
CA SER A 232 13.08 -7.15 -15.74
C SER A 232 12.12 -5.99 -15.44
N ARG A 233 12.14 -4.97 -16.31
CA ARG A 233 11.16 -3.87 -16.27
C ARG A 233 9.99 -4.06 -17.24
N GLN A 234 9.83 -5.23 -17.84
CA GLN A 234 8.71 -5.51 -18.73
C GLN A 234 7.38 -5.42 -17.97
N GLY A 235 6.43 -4.66 -18.52
CA GLY A 235 5.13 -4.41 -17.88
C GLY A 235 5.20 -3.38 -16.75
N ILE A 236 6.12 -2.40 -16.86
CA ILE A 236 6.20 -1.27 -15.95
C ILE A 236 6.12 0.00 -16.79
N ILE A 237 5.23 0.94 -16.44
CA ILE A 237 5.18 2.27 -17.07
C ILE A 237 6.53 2.95 -16.82
N PRO A 238 7.34 3.21 -17.88
CA PRO A 238 8.73 3.55 -17.72
C PRO A 238 8.95 5.06 -17.50
N ILE A 239 10.15 5.40 -17.04
CA ILE A 239 10.76 6.73 -17.24
C ILE A 239 12.03 6.58 -18.07
N SER A 240 12.97 5.76 -17.59
CA SER A 240 14.27 5.51 -18.21
C SER A 240 14.51 4.01 -18.36
N SER A 241 15.08 3.59 -19.48
CA SER A 241 15.59 2.24 -19.70
C SER A 241 17.07 2.08 -19.32
N SER A 242 17.79 3.20 -19.20
CA SER A 242 19.21 3.32 -18.85
C SER A 242 19.46 3.08 -17.37
#